data_AF-A0A6P5ZF94-F1
#
_entry.id   AF-A0A6P5ZF94-F1
#
_cell.length_a   1.000
_cell.length_b   1.000
_cell.length_c   1.000
_cell.angle_alpha   90.00
_cell.angle_beta   90.00
_cell.angle_gamma   90.00
#
_symmetry.space_group_name_H-M   'P 1'
#
loop_
_entity.id
_entity.type
_entity.pdbx_description
1 polymer ?
#
loop_
_entity_poly.entity_id
_entity_poly.type
_entity_poly.pdbx_seq_one_letter_code
_entity_poly.pdbx_strand_id
1 'polypeptide(L)'
;MAMASVRSGLFRTALRGGSRPSAPPKRGFASSSLDDDAHETAKWEKITYLGIASCTVLAIYNLSKGHPHHEEPPPFPYLHIRNKEFPWGPDGLFEVKHH
;
A
#
# COMPACT_ATOMS: atom_id res chain seq x y z
N MET A 1 1.07 11.83 83.63
CA MET A 1 1.86 10.63 83.98
C MET A 1 1.76 9.63 82.84
N ALA A 2 2.91 9.20 82.33
CA ALA A 2 3.03 8.21 81.27
C ALA A 2 2.79 6.79 81.82
N MET A 3 2.20 5.90 81.00
CA MET A 3 2.69 4.52 80.83
C MET A 3 2.30 4.02 79.44
N ALA A 4 3.33 3.78 78.62
CA ALA A 4 3.24 3.21 77.29
C ALA A 4 3.04 1.68 77.39
N SER A 5 2.02 1.16 76.71
CA SER A 5 1.92 -0.27 76.43
C SER A 5 2.35 -0.52 74.98
N VAL A 6 3.65 -0.78 74.82
CA VAL A 6 4.22 -1.40 73.62
C VAL A 6 3.65 -2.81 73.52
N ARG A 7 2.75 -3.07 72.57
CA ARG A 7 2.38 -4.44 72.17
C ARG A 7 3.03 -4.75 70.84
N SER A 8 4.07 -5.57 70.95
CA SER A 8 4.92 -6.11 69.90
C SER A 8 4.12 -6.78 68.78
N GLY A 9 3.98 -6.10 67.64
CA GLY A 9 3.43 -6.65 66.40
C GLY A 9 4.49 -7.25 65.45
N LEU A 10 5.74 -7.41 65.90
CA LEU A 10 6.89 -7.69 65.03
C LEU A 10 7.28 -9.18 64.87
N PHE A 11 6.40 -10.14 65.16
CA PHE A 11 6.74 -11.56 65.08
C PHE A 11 5.69 -12.42 64.38
N ARG A 12 5.25 -12.05 63.17
CA ARG A 12 4.49 -12.98 62.33
C ARG A 12 4.62 -12.80 60.81
N THR A 13 5.74 -12.27 60.32
CA THR A 13 6.00 -12.13 58.87
C THR A 13 7.11 -13.05 58.35
N ALA A 14 7.63 -13.97 59.15
CA ALA A 14 8.84 -14.73 58.80
C ALA A 14 8.62 -16.14 58.23
N LEU A 15 7.38 -16.62 58.01
CA LEU A 15 7.17 -18.03 57.57
C LEU A 15 6.12 -18.26 56.47
N ARG A 16 5.60 -17.23 55.81
CA ARG A 16 4.95 -17.42 54.50
C ARG A 16 5.99 -17.10 53.43
N GLY A 17 6.58 -18.16 52.88
CA GLY A 17 7.35 -18.08 51.63
C GLY A 17 6.53 -17.33 50.60
N GLY A 18 6.90 -16.06 50.39
CA GLY A 18 6.28 -15.22 49.40
C GLY A 18 6.69 -15.72 48.04
N SER A 19 5.79 -16.43 47.35
CA SER A 19 5.80 -16.38 45.90
C SER A 19 5.69 -14.90 45.55
N ARG A 20 6.80 -14.29 45.09
CA ARG A 20 6.70 -13.04 44.34
C ARG A 20 5.62 -13.30 43.29
N PRO A 21 4.54 -12.48 43.18
CA PRO A 21 3.80 -12.49 41.94
C PRO A 21 4.86 -12.18 40.87
N SER A 22 5.11 -13.16 39.98
CA SER A 22 5.90 -12.91 38.78
C SER A 22 5.29 -11.65 38.18
N ALA A 23 6.09 -10.58 38.06
CA ALA A 23 5.62 -9.38 37.40
C ALA A 23 4.97 -9.84 36.09
N PRO A 24 3.71 -9.44 35.79
CA PRO A 24 3.09 -9.87 34.54
C PRO A 24 4.10 -9.55 33.45
N PRO A 25 4.46 -10.52 32.58
CA PRO A 25 5.44 -10.26 31.53
C PRO A 25 4.94 -9.01 30.84
N LYS A 26 5.74 -7.95 30.86
CA LYS A 26 5.47 -6.76 30.05
C LYS A 26 5.39 -7.30 28.64
N ARG A 27 4.17 -7.54 28.17
CA ARG A 27 3.89 -7.69 26.74
C ARG A 27 4.23 -6.31 26.21
N GLY A 28 5.47 -6.15 25.75
CA GLY A 28 5.80 -5.07 24.86
C GLY A 28 4.83 -5.24 23.70
N PHE A 29 3.81 -4.40 23.64
CA PHE A 29 3.03 -4.30 22.43
C PHE A 29 4.05 -4.04 21.32
N ALA A 30 4.03 -4.86 20.27
CA ALA A 30 4.91 -4.75 19.11
C ALA A 30 4.52 -3.53 18.25
N SER A 31 4.19 -2.41 18.89
CA SER A 31 3.65 -1.19 18.32
C SER A 31 4.53 -0.03 18.77
N SER A 32 5.71 0.09 18.17
CA SER A 32 6.43 1.38 18.10
C SER A 32 5.69 2.28 17.11
N SER A 33 4.50 2.74 17.50
CA SER A 33 3.41 3.12 16.58
C SER A 33 3.24 4.63 16.39
N LEU A 34 4.32 5.40 16.27
CA LEU A 34 4.18 6.81 15.90
C LEU A 34 5.30 7.29 14.98
N ASP A 35 6.57 7.03 15.35
CA ASP A 35 7.71 7.40 14.50
C ASP A 35 7.84 6.50 13.26
N ASP A 36 7.42 5.23 13.35
CA ASP A 36 7.49 4.28 12.24
C ASP A 36 6.44 4.59 11.16
N ASP A 37 5.18 4.82 11.54
CA ASP A 37 4.09 5.06 10.58
C ASP A 37 4.30 6.33 9.73
N ALA A 38 4.78 7.41 10.35
CA ALA A 38 5.07 8.66 9.63
C ALA A 38 6.26 8.50 8.68
N HIS A 39 7.32 7.80 9.11
CA HIS A 39 8.48 7.50 8.28
C HIS A 39 8.11 6.59 7.10
N GLU A 40 7.33 5.53 7.35
CA GLU A 40 6.87 4.59 6.34
C GLU A 40 5.96 5.27 5.30
N THR A 41 5.06 6.15 5.75
CA THR A 41 4.23 6.96 4.85
C THR A 41 5.09 7.89 3.97
N ALA A 42 6.05 8.60 4.57
CA ALA A 42 6.95 9.48 3.84
C ALA A 42 7.86 8.72 2.85
N LYS A 43 8.25 7.48 3.17
CA LYS A 43 9.00 6.60 2.27
C LYS A 43 8.16 6.26 1.03
N TRP A 44 6.94 5.77 1.22
CA TRP A 44 6.06 5.42 0.12
C TRP A 44 5.65 6.64 -0.72
N GLU A 45 5.42 7.78 -0.09
CA GLU A 45 5.19 9.05 -0.78
C GLU A 45 6.34 9.38 -1.75
N LYS A 46 7.59 9.31 -1.29
CA LYS A 46 8.77 9.56 -2.13
C LYS A 46 8.89 8.56 -3.28
N ILE A 47 8.65 7.27 -3.01
CA ILE A 47 8.67 6.23 -4.04
C ILE A 47 7.59 6.50 -5.09
N THR A 48 6.39 6.89 -4.66
CA THR A 48 5.30 7.24 -5.56
C THR A 48 5.63 8.47 -6.39
N TYR A 49 6.20 9.53 -5.82
CA TYR A 49 6.63 10.70 -6.61
C TYR A 49 7.71 10.34 -7.63
N LEU A 50 8.66 9.47 -7.28
CA LEU A 50 9.65 8.94 -8.22
C LEU A 50 8.97 8.15 -9.35
N GLY A 51 7.97 7.33 -9.00
CA GLY A 51 7.14 6.60 -9.96
C GLY A 51 6.38 7.55 -10.91
N ILE A 52 5.71 8.56 -10.38
CA ILE A 52 4.98 9.56 -11.17
C ILE A 52 5.94 10.29 -12.11
N ALA A 53 7.08 10.76 -11.63
CA ALA A 53 8.06 11.47 -12.44
C ALA A 53 8.58 10.58 -13.57
N SER A 54 8.98 9.34 -13.27
CA SER A 54 9.50 8.40 -14.27
C SER A 54 8.44 8.02 -15.32
N CYS A 55 7.21 7.70 -14.90
CA CYS A 55 6.09 7.42 -15.80
C CYS A 55 5.75 8.63 -16.69
N THR A 56 5.79 9.85 -16.14
CA THR A 56 5.53 11.08 -16.90
C THR A 56 6.60 11.31 -17.96
N VAL A 57 7.88 11.14 -17.62
CA VAL A 57 8.98 11.25 -18.58
C VAL A 57 8.85 10.20 -19.69
N LEU A 58 8.52 8.95 -19.33
CA LEU A 58 8.30 7.88 -20.31
C LEU A 58 7.11 8.17 -21.22
N ALA A 59 6.03 8.73 -20.69
CA ALA A 59 4.89 9.18 -21.47
C ALA A 59 5.31 10.26 -22.47
N ILE A 60 5.98 11.31 -22.03
CA ILE A 60 6.49 12.37 -22.92
C ILE A 60 7.35 11.76 -24.03
N TYR A 61 8.27 10.85 -23.68
CA TYR A 61 9.13 10.19 -24.67
C TYR A 61 8.32 9.39 -25.70
N ASN A 62 7.35 8.59 -25.27
CA ASN A 62 6.53 7.78 -26.18
C ASN A 62 5.61 8.65 -27.07
N LEU A 63 4.99 9.68 -26.51
CA LEU A 63 4.10 10.59 -27.25
C LEU A 63 4.86 11.54 -28.18
N SER A 64 6.16 11.78 -27.94
CA SER A 64 6.99 12.63 -28.81
C SER A 64 7.30 11.98 -30.17
N LYS A 65 7.10 10.68 -30.31
CA LYS A 65 7.37 9.94 -31.55
C LYS A 65 6.14 9.93 -32.44
N GLY A 66 6.35 10.13 -33.74
CA GLY A 66 5.32 9.86 -34.75
C GLY A 66 5.00 8.35 -34.80
N HIS A 67 3.77 8.02 -35.20
CA HIS A 67 3.34 6.64 -35.46
C HIS A 67 3.02 6.48 -36.96
N PRO A 68 4.03 6.21 -37.81
CA PRO A 68 3.80 6.03 -39.23
C PRO A 68 2.98 4.76 -39.46
N HIS A 69 1.84 4.92 -40.14
CA HIS A 69 1.06 3.78 -40.62
C HIS A 69 1.76 3.17 -41.83
N HIS A 70 1.81 1.84 -41.86
CA HIS A 70 2.26 1.12 -43.04
C HIS A 70 1.19 1.18 -44.13
N GLU A 71 1.60 0.93 -45.37
CA GLU A 71 0.65 0.75 -46.47
C GLU A 71 -0.33 -0.38 -46.13
N GLU A 72 -1.60 -0.20 -46.53
CA GLU A 72 -2.61 -1.20 -46.29
C GLU A 72 -2.23 -2.50 -47.01
N PRO A 73 -2.36 -3.66 -46.33
CA PRO A 73 -2.11 -4.93 -46.98
C PRO A 73 -3.14 -5.17 -48.09
N PRO A 74 -2.82 -6.05 -49.06
CA PRO A 74 -3.79 -6.47 -50.07
C PRO A 74 -5.11 -6.96 -49.44
N PRO A 75 -6.24 -6.86 -50.14
CA PRO A 75 -7.56 -7.23 -49.62
C PRO A 75 -7.71 -8.75 -49.52
N PHE A 76 -7.08 -9.34 -48.50
CA PHE A 76 -7.17 -10.77 -48.26
C PHE A 76 -8.59 -11.17 -47.82
N PRO A 77 -9.10 -12.35 -48.20
CA PRO A 77 -10.46 -12.78 -47.89
C PRO A 77 -10.80 -12.86 -46.39
N TYR A 78 -9.78 -12.93 -45.54
CA TYR A 78 -9.91 -12.99 -44.09
C TYR A 78 -9.79 -11.63 -43.38
N LEU A 79 -9.48 -10.56 -44.12
CA LEU A 79 -9.46 -9.19 -43.61
C LEU A 79 -10.78 -8.49 -43.94
N HIS A 80 -11.16 -7.50 -43.13
CA HIS A 80 -12.37 -6.69 -43.32
C HIS A 80 -13.67 -7.52 -43.49
N ILE A 81 -13.77 -8.68 -42.83
CA ILE A 81 -14.95 -9.54 -42.89
C ILE A 81 -16.16 -8.81 -42.27
N ARG A 82 -17.29 -8.81 -43.00
CA ARG A 82 -18.59 -8.30 -42.54
C ARG A 82 -19.69 -9.32 -42.83
N ASN A 83 -20.08 -10.08 -41.80
CA ASN A 83 -21.21 -11.04 -41.89
C ASN A 83 -22.57 -10.38 -41.62
N LYS A 84 -22.57 -9.27 -40.87
CA LYS A 84 -23.72 -8.44 -40.56
C LYS A 84 -23.23 -7.00 -40.41
N GLU A 85 -24.01 -6.06 -40.91
CA GLU A 85 -23.73 -4.64 -40.78
C GLU A 85 -23.69 -4.19 -39.31
N PHE A 86 -22.82 -3.21 -39.03
CA PHE A 86 -22.84 -2.57 -37.73
C PHE A 86 -24.06 -1.66 -37.57
N PRO A 87 -24.53 -1.45 -36.34
CA PRO A 87 -25.69 -0.60 -36.10
C PRO A 87 -25.44 0.90 -36.28
N TRP A 88 -24.18 1.34 -36.43
CA TRP A 88 -23.79 2.75 -36.53
C TRP A 88 -23.21 3.16 -37.90
N GLY A 89 -23.03 2.23 -38.84
CA GLY A 89 -22.47 2.53 -40.17
C GLY A 89 -21.53 1.47 -40.73
N PRO A 90 -20.85 1.75 -41.85
CA PRO A 90 -19.98 0.79 -42.54
C PRO A 90 -18.64 0.54 -41.82
N ASP A 91 -18.12 1.57 -41.14
CA ASP A 91 -16.81 1.54 -40.49
C ASP A 91 -16.88 0.97 -39.07
N GLY A 92 -15.78 0.37 -38.63
CA GLY A 92 -15.57 -0.09 -37.26
C GLY A 92 -15.62 1.04 -36.23
N LEU A 93 -15.91 0.67 -34.98
CA LEU A 93 -16.20 1.62 -33.90
C LEU A 93 -15.06 2.63 -33.64
N PHE A 94 -13.80 2.21 -33.84
CA PHE A 94 -12.61 3.02 -33.64
C PHE A 94 -11.68 2.96 -34.85
N GLU A 95 -12.24 3.08 -36.06
CA GLU A 95 -11.45 3.14 -37.28
C GLU A 95 -10.96 4.56 -37.57
N VAL A 96 -9.72 4.67 -38.04
CA VAL A 96 -9.17 5.92 -38.56
C VAL A 96 -9.73 6.10 -39.97
N LYS A 97 -10.51 7.15 -40.19
CA LYS A 97 -11.07 7.45 -41.50
C LYS A 97 -9.98 8.07 -42.36
N HIS A 98 -9.64 7.42 -43.47
CA HIS A 98 -8.86 8.04 -44.53
C HIS A 98 -9.77 9.06 -45.26
N HIS A 99 -9.38 10.34 -45.28
CA HIS A 99 -10.04 11.39 -46.05
C HIS A 99 -9.50 11.43 -47.47
#